data_AF-A0A537MAA6-F1
#
_entry.id   AF-A0A537MAA6-F1
#
_cell.length_a   1.000
_cell.length_b   1.000
_cell.length_c   1.000
_cell.angle_alpha   90.00
_cell.angle_beta   90.00
_cell.angle_gamma   90.00
#
_symmetry.space_group_name_H-M   'P 1'
#
loop_
_entity.id
_entity.type
_entity.pdbx_description
1 polymer ?
#
loop_
_entity_poly.entity_id
_entity_poly.type
_entity_poly.pdbx_seq_one_letter_code
_entity_poly.pdbx_strand_id
1 'polypeptide(L)'
;MIRHIAAAIALASVGNAALAADLKPTCMNPEDAAALGVAMVPPMIDAVVTKCSSALPATAFLNGGAKAMSQRFRAAVPNRGAVMARAMETFTGQKMPPEASGEAMVGFIEAIAVGKISENLDVKDCPSYDTMIEAMAPLPPENMASFVVAAIKIGMNHTPATDKKMPFCRPAVAAVVAAPPPTVQVTPSPAPPAPPAPAK
;
A
#
# COMPACT_ATOMS: atom_id res chain seq x y z
N MET A 1 23.66 -48.57 48.59
CA MET A 1 24.84 -47.70 48.35
C MET A 1 25.16 -47.79 46.86
N ILE A 2 25.53 -46.67 46.21
CA ILE A 2 25.50 -46.39 44.74
C ILE A 2 24.12 -45.85 44.33
N ARG A 3 23.67 -44.64 44.73
CA ARG A 3 24.19 -43.27 44.42
C ARG A 3 24.10 -42.92 42.92
N HIS A 4 22.90 -42.47 42.55
CA HIS A 4 22.56 -41.41 41.59
C HIS A 4 23.70 -40.85 40.72
N ILE A 5 23.78 -41.24 39.44
CA ILE A 5 24.21 -40.35 38.34
C ILE A 5 23.61 -40.89 37.03
N ALA A 6 22.66 -40.16 36.44
CA ALA A 6 22.43 -40.02 34.99
C ALA A 6 21.05 -39.37 34.74
N ALA A 7 20.83 -38.20 35.35
CA ALA A 7 19.89 -37.22 34.82
C ALA A 7 20.70 -36.17 34.07
N ALA A 8 20.09 -35.58 33.03
CA ALA A 8 20.55 -34.44 32.22
C ALA A 8 21.27 -34.74 30.89
N ILE A 9 20.50 -35.15 29.87
CA ILE A 9 20.67 -34.63 28.50
C ILE A 9 19.27 -34.45 27.88
N ALA A 10 18.54 -33.45 28.34
CA ALA A 10 17.34 -32.97 27.66
C ALA A 10 17.13 -31.52 28.05
N LEU A 11 17.85 -30.58 27.42
CA LEU A 11 17.56 -29.13 27.39
C LEU A 11 18.67 -28.41 26.59
N ALA A 12 18.62 -28.51 25.27
CA ALA A 12 19.41 -27.64 24.39
C ALA A 12 18.72 -27.47 23.02
N SER A 13 17.48 -27.01 23.01
CA SER A 13 16.82 -26.56 21.77
C SER A 13 15.83 -25.42 22.01
N VAL A 14 16.09 -24.57 23.01
CA VAL A 14 15.33 -23.33 23.22
C VAL A 14 16.33 -22.19 23.30
N GLY A 15 16.43 -21.39 22.24
CA GLY A 15 17.17 -20.13 22.34
C GLY A 15 17.78 -19.55 21.09
N ASN A 16 17.05 -19.43 19.97
CA ASN A 16 17.46 -18.50 18.90
C ASN A 16 16.33 -17.63 18.31
N ALA A 17 15.11 -17.67 18.84
CA ALA A 17 14.05 -16.74 18.41
C ALA A 17 14.27 -15.29 18.89
N ALA A 18 15.18 -15.06 19.85
CA ALA A 18 15.41 -13.74 20.43
C ALA A 18 16.39 -12.84 19.65
N LEU A 19 17.13 -13.36 18.66
CA LEU A 19 18.09 -12.56 17.88
C LEU A 19 17.49 -11.95 16.60
N ALA A 20 16.21 -12.14 16.33
CA ALA A 20 15.51 -11.53 15.19
C ALA A 20 14.73 -10.24 15.55
N ALA A 21 14.72 -9.84 16.83
CA ALA A 21 13.87 -8.75 17.31
C ALA A 21 14.44 -7.34 17.10
N ASP A 22 15.72 -7.18 16.75
CA ASP A 22 16.40 -5.88 16.71
C ASP A 22 16.77 -5.36 15.30
N LEU A 23 16.40 -6.10 14.25
CA LEU A 23 16.56 -5.64 12.87
C LEU A 23 15.17 -5.53 12.23
N LYS A 24 14.33 -4.62 12.75
CA LYS A 24 13.16 -4.19 11.98
C LYS A 24 13.69 -3.52 10.72
N PRO A 25 13.42 -4.06 9.52
CA PRO A 25 13.95 -3.47 8.32
C PRO A 25 13.39 -2.05 8.17
N THR A 26 14.23 -1.09 7.81
CA THR A 26 13.87 0.31 7.53
C THR A 26 13.14 0.40 6.18
N CYS A 27 12.11 -0.41 6.00
CA CYS A 27 11.30 -0.46 4.79
C CYS A 27 9.81 -0.64 5.16
N MET A 28 8.95 -0.19 4.27
CA MET A 28 7.51 -0.16 4.36
C MET A 28 6.96 -1.41 3.67
N ASN A 29 6.10 -2.14 4.38
CA ASN A 29 5.41 -3.27 3.81
C ASN A 29 4.35 -2.83 2.78
N PRO A 30 4.03 -3.67 1.78
CA PRO A 30 3.03 -3.33 0.76
C PRO A 30 1.66 -2.95 1.33
N GLU A 31 1.23 -3.57 2.43
CA GLU A 31 -0.04 -3.26 3.10
C GLU A 31 -0.03 -1.86 3.74
N ASP A 32 1.08 -1.48 4.38
CA ASP A 32 1.26 -0.13 4.92
C ASP A 32 1.29 0.91 3.81
N ALA A 33 1.92 0.60 2.68
CA ALA A 33 1.95 1.45 1.51
C ALA A 33 0.56 1.61 0.88
N ALA A 34 -0.23 0.54 0.82
CA ALA A 34 -1.61 0.58 0.35
C ALA A 34 -2.48 1.46 1.25
N ALA A 35 -2.39 1.26 2.56
CA ALA A 35 -3.10 2.05 3.55
C ALA A 35 -2.69 3.53 3.48
N LEU A 36 -1.40 3.82 3.29
CA LEU A 36 -0.89 5.17 3.10
C LEU A 36 -1.46 5.81 1.82
N GLY A 37 -1.45 5.08 0.70
CA GLY A 37 -2.00 5.55 -0.57
C GLY A 37 -3.47 5.91 -0.46
N VAL A 38 -4.28 5.04 0.17
CA VAL A 38 -5.71 5.31 0.44
C VAL A 38 -5.87 6.50 1.40
N ALA A 39 -5.04 6.60 2.44
CA ALA A 39 -5.10 7.68 3.42
C ALA A 39 -4.70 9.05 2.85
N MET A 40 -3.93 9.09 1.76
CA MET A 40 -3.54 10.31 1.06
C MET A 40 -4.60 10.83 0.08
N VAL A 41 -5.55 9.99 -0.36
CA VAL A 41 -6.60 10.44 -1.30
C VAL A 41 -7.42 11.62 -0.75
N PRO A 42 -7.93 11.60 0.49
CA PRO A 42 -8.71 12.71 1.04
C PRO A 42 -8.01 14.07 1.00
N PRO A 43 -6.80 14.24 1.57
CA PRO A 43 -6.13 15.55 1.55
C PRO A 43 -5.77 16.03 0.15
N MET A 44 -5.49 15.12 -0.79
CA MET A 44 -5.28 15.50 -2.19
C MET A 44 -6.55 16.06 -2.82
N ILE A 45 -7.69 15.40 -2.63
CA ILE A 45 -8.99 15.90 -3.11
C ILE A 45 -9.31 17.24 -2.46
N ASP A 46 -9.16 17.36 -1.15
CA ASP A 46 -9.48 18.58 -0.41
C ASP A 46 -8.60 19.76 -0.87
N ALA A 47 -7.32 19.52 -1.18
CA ALA A 47 -6.42 20.52 -1.74
C ALA A 47 -6.91 21.04 -3.10
N VAL A 48 -7.28 20.12 -4.00
CA VAL A 48 -7.79 20.49 -5.33
C VAL A 48 -9.11 21.23 -5.22
N VAL A 49 -10.05 20.78 -4.37
CA VAL A 49 -11.32 21.47 -4.11
C VAL A 49 -11.07 22.89 -3.61
N THR A 50 -10.15 23.07 -2.66
CA THR A 50 -9.79 24.38 -2.10
C THR A 50 -9.28 25.33 -3.18
N LYS A 51 -8.45 24.84 -4.10
CA LYS A 51 -7.84 25.65 -5.17
C LYS A 51 -8.80 25.91 -6.34
N CYS A 52 -9.65 24.94 -6.69
CA CYS A 52 -10.41 24.94 -7.95
C CYS A 52 -11.89 25.27 -7.83
N SER A 53 -12.51 25.14 -6.66
CA SER A 53 -13.97 25.27 -6.50
C SER A 53 -14.54 26.58 -7.06
N SER A 54 -13.87 27.71 -6.83
CA SER A 54 -14.31 29.04 -7.29
C SER A 54 -14.11 29.29 -8.79
N ALA A 55 -13.25 28.51 -9.45
CA ALA A 55 -12.95 28.61 -10.87
C ALA A 55 -13.79 27.66 -11.74
N LEU A 56 -14.63 26.83 -11.11
CA LEU A 56 -15.42 25.80 -11.76
C LEU A 56 -16.92 26.12 -11.68
N PRO A 57 -17.74 25.63 -12.64
CA PRO A 57 -19.18 25.76 -12.55
C PRO A 57 -19.74 25.03 -11.33
N ALA A 58 -20.92 25.44 -10.86
CA ALA A 58 -21.58 24.81 -9.71
C ALA A 58 -21.90 23.32 -9.94
N THR A 59 -21.98 22.88 -11.21
CA THR A 59 -22.23 21.49 -11.61
C THR A 59 -20.98 20.62 -11.67
N ALA A 60 -19.79 21.19 -11.48
CA ALA A 60 -18.54 20.44 -11.49
C ALA A 60 -18.50 19.41 -10.35
N PHE A 61 -17.85 18.28 -10.58
CA PHE A 61 -17.77 17.21 -9.59
C PHE A 61 -17.12 17.68 -8.28
N LEU A 62 -16.08 18.51 -8.38
CA LEU A 62 -15.36 19.10 -7.23
C LEU A 62 -16.26 19.98 -6.36
N ASN A 63 -17.30 20.59 -6.92
CA ASN A 63 -18.26 21.42 -6.19
C ASN A 63 -19.43 20.63 -5.58
N GLY A 64 -19.52 19.31 -5.81
CA GLY A 64 -20.58 18.47 -5.26
C GLY A 64 -20.12 17.10 -4.80
N GLY A 65 -19.71 16.24 -5.73
CA GLY A 65 -19.41 14.82 -5.49
C GLY A 65 -18.10 14.54 -4.75
N ALA A 66 -17.12 15.44 -4.85
CA ALA A 66 -15.80 15.24 -4.24
C ALA A 66 -15.84 15.08 -2.71
N LYS A 67 -16.77 15.75 -2.03
CA LYS A 67 -16.93 15.61 -0.56
C LYS A 67 -17.33 14.19 -0.17
N ALA A 68 -18.26 13.57 -0.90
CA ALA A 68 -18.69 12.20 -0.63
C ALA A 68 -17.57 11.20 -0.91
N MET A 69 -16.81 11.41 -2.00
CA MET A 69 -15.63 10.61 -2.31
C MET A 69 -14.57 10.71 -1.19
N SER A 70 -14.18 11.92 -0.79
CA SER A 70 -13.21 12.17 0.29
C SER A 70 -13.63 11.49 1.60
N GLN A 71 -14.93 11.57 1.97
CA GLN A 71 -15.46 10.89 3.16
C GLN A 71 -15.36 9.36 3.08
N ARG A 72 -15.66 8.76 1.92
CA ARG A 72 -15.52 7.30 1.72
C ARG A 72 -14.08 6.83 1.94
N PHE A 73 -13.10 7.57 1.42
CA PHE A 73 -11.68 7.25 1.60
C PHE A 73 -11.21 7.46 3.05
N ARG A 74 -11.69 8.50 3.75
CA ARG A 74 -11.37 8.68 5.18
C ARG A 74 -11.88 7.52 6.04
N ALA A 75 -13.09 7.01 5.75
CA ALA A 75 -13.67 5.90 6.48
C ALA A 75 -12.93 4.57 6.28
N ALA A 76 -12.26 4.40 5.13
CA ALA A 76 -11.55 3.16 4.79
C ALA A 76 -10.26 2.93 5.59
N VAL A 77 -9.70 3.98 6.20
CA VAL A 77 -8.48 3.91 7.01
C VAL A 77 -8.75 4.54 8.37
N PRO A 78 -9.34 3.82 9.35
CA PRO A 78 -9.72 4.41 10.63
C PRO A 78 -8.52 4.88 11.47
N ASN A 79 -7.31 4.34 11.25
CA ASN A 79 -6.10 4.69 12.00
C ASN A 79 -5.05 5.41 11.13
N ARG A 80 -5.45 6.49 10.44
CA ARG A 80 -4.57 7.23 9.51
C ARG A 80 -3.31 7.77 10.18
N GLY A 81 -3.41 8.25 11.41
CA GLY A 81 -2.26 8.79 12.15
C GLY A 81 -1.14 7.77 12.33
N ALA A 82 -1.48 6.54 12.73
CA ALA A 82 -0.49 5.47 12.86
C ALA A 82 0.12 5.08 11.50
N VAL A 83 -0.69 4.99 10.45
CA VAL A 83 -0.21 4.69 9.09
C VAL A 83 0.78 5.75 8.61
N MET A 84 0.43 7.03 8.78
CA MET A 84 1.26 8.17 8.42
C MET A 84 2.56 8.23 9.23
N ALA A 85 2.49 7.97 10.54
CA ALA A 85 3.67 7.93 11.39
C ALA A 85 4.63 6.81 10.97
N ARG A 86 4.14 5.58 10.75
CA ARG A 86 4.97 4.48 10.23
C ARG A 86 5.59 4.80 8.89
N ALA A 87 4.86 5.48 8.01
CA ALA A 87 5.39 5.93 6.74
C ALA A 87 6.56 6.90 6.93
N MET A 88 6.38 7.92 7.77
CA MET A 88 7.44 8.87 8.09
C MET A 88 8.64 8.20 8.76
N GLU A 89 8.45 7.24 9.66
CA GLU A 89 9.53 6.47 10.25
C GLU A 89 10.36 5.75 9.17
N THR A 90 9.68 5.19 8.17
CA THR A 90 10.34 4.53 7.06
C THR A 90 11.12 5.52 6.18
N PHE A 91 10.50 6.65 5.81
CA PHE A 91 11.13 7.64 4.93
C PHE A 91 12.30 8.37 5.59
N THR A 92 12.22 8.63 6.90
CA THR A 92 13.23 9.40 7.64
C THR A 92 14.27 8.51 8.32
N GLY A 93 13.97 7.22 8.52
CA GLY A 93 14.76 6.31 9.35
C GLY A 93 14.73 6.66 10.84
N GLN A 94 13.90 7.62 11.25
CA GLN A 94 13.78 8.08 12.63
C GLN A 94 12.50 7.56 13.24
N LYS A 95 12.58 7.08 14.49
CA LYS A 95 11.40 6.64 15.21
C LYS A 95 10.55 7.85 15.59
N MET A 96 9.26 7.80 15.28
CA MET A 96 8.34 8.87 15.62
C MET A 96 7.94 8.74 17.10
N PRO A 97 7.86 9.85 17.85
CA PRO A 97 7.29 9.82 19.19
C PRO A 97 5.87 9.22 19.13
N PRO A 98 5.43 8.41 20.11
CA PRO A 98 4.07 7.88 20.15
C PRO A 98 3.00 8.98 20.01
N GLU A 99 3.27 10.17 20.54
CA GLU A 99 2.43 11.37 20.47
C GLU A 99 2.30 11.90 19.04
N ALA A 100 3.26 11.59 18.17
CA ALA A 100 3.29 11.94 16.76
C ALA A 100 2.56 10.89 15.87
N SER A 101 1.86 9.92 16.45
CA SER A 101 0.99 8.99 15.71
C SER A 101 -0.49 9.38 15.70
N GLY A 102 -0.82 10.52 16.30
CA GLY A 102 -2.18 11.05 16.37
C GLY A 102 -2.59 11.90 15.15
N GLU A 103 -3.78 12.50 15.25
CA GLU A 103 -4.37 13.36 14.22
C GLU A 103 -3.52 14.61 13.90
N ALA A 104 -2.69 15.06 14.84
CA ALA A 104 -1.76 16.17 14.61
C ALA A 104 -0.74 15.85 13.50
N MET A 105 -0.25 14.61 13.43
CA MET A 105 0.66 14.18 12.36
C MET A 105 -0.05 14.10 11.01
N VAL A 106 -1.30 13.65 11.02
CA VAL A 106 -2.16 13.69 9.83
C VAL A 106 -2.25 15.11 9.33
N GLY A 107 -2.67 16.06 10.17
CA GLY A 107 -2.78 17.48 9.79
C GLY A 107 -1.47 18.08 9.28
N PHE A 108 -0.32 17.72 9.86
CA PHE A 108 0.99 18.19 9.39
C PHE A 108 1.33 17.68 7.99
N ILE A 109 1.16 16.38 7.74
CA ILE A 109 1.44 15.77 6.42
C ILE A 109 0.46 16.28 5.37
N GLU A 110 -0.82 16.39 5.74
CA GLU A 110 -1.85 16.96 4.89
C GLU A 110 -1.50 18.41 4.51
N ALA A 111 -1.05 19.23 5.45
CA ALA A 111 -0.63 20.61 5.18
C ALA A 111 0.56 20.70 4.20
N ILE A 112 1.57 19.82 4.35
CA ILE A 112 2.69 19.75 3.40
C ILE A 112 2.19 19.35 2.00
N ALA A 113 1.33 18.33 1.93
CA ALA A 113 0.78 17.84 0.67
C ALA A 113 -0.06 18.93 -0.02
N VAL A 114 -0.95 19.59 0.73
CA VAL A 114 -1.77 20.72 0.24
C VAL A 114 -0.89 21.86 -0.25
N GLY A 115 0.17 22.22 0.48
CA GLY A 115 1.13 23.24 0.05
C GLY A 115 1.74 22.91 -1.30
N LYS A 116 2.29 21.69 -1.44
CA LYS A 116 2.90 21.22 -2.70
C LYS A 116 1.93 21.15 -3.87
N ILE A 117 0.69 20.70 -3.62
CA ILE A 117 -0.35 20.67 -4.67
C ILE A 117 -0.69 22.09 -5.07
N SER A 118 -0.88 22.99 -4.11
CA SER A 118 -1.28 24.38 -4.36
C SER A 118 -0.22 25.18 -5.13
N GLU A 119 1.06 24.86 -4.92
CA GLU A 119 2.21 25.44 -5.63
C GLU A 119 2.27 25.00 -7.10
N ASN A 120 1.92 23.74 -7.39
CA ASN A 120 2.05 23.16 -8.73
C ASN A 120 0.73 23.13 -9.52
N LEU A 121 -0.40 23.42 -8.87
CA LEU A 121 -1.72 23.44 -9.49
C LEU A 121 -2.08 24.86 -9.94
N ASP A 122 -2.15 25.04 -11.26
CA ASP A 122 -2.67 26.25 -11.88
C ASP A 122 -4.20 26.19 -12.01
N VAL A 123 -4.85 27.35 -11.82
CA VAL A 123 -6.31 27.48 -11.93
C VAL A 123 -6.82 27.09 -13.33
N LYS A 124 -6.01 27.33 -14.37
CA LYS A 124 -6.34 26.96 -15.76
C LYS A 124 -6.55 25.45 -15.96
N ASP A 125 -5.93 24.63 -15.11
CA ASP A 125 -5.99 23.16 -15.23
C ASP A 125 -7.13 22.55 -14.41
N CYS A 126 -7.85 23.37 -13.62
CA CYS A 126 -8.95 22.90 -12.78
C CYS A 126 -10.01 22.07 -13.51
N PRO A 127 -10.43 22.37 -14.77
CA PRO A 127 -11.37 21.52 -15.50
C PRO A 127 -10.83 20.10 -15.75
N SER A 128 -9.51 19.97 -16.00
CA SER A 128 -8.86 18.68 -16.19
C SER A 128 -8.80 17.88 -14.89
N TYR A 129 -8.49 18.55 -13.77
CA TYR A 129 -8.51 17.91 -12.44
C TYR A 129 -9.93 17.49 -12.03
N ASP A 130 -10.95 18.30 -12.33
CA ASP A 130 -12.35 17.95 -12.09
C ASP A 130 -12.74 16.65 -12.80
N THR A 131 -12.46 16.59 -14.11
CA THR A 131 -12.73 15.42 -14.95
C THR A 131 -11.98 14.18 -14.46
N MET A 132 -10.70 14.34 -14.09
CA MET A 132 -9.87 13.25 -13.59
C MET A 132 -10.40 12.70 -12.26
N ILE A 133 -10.75 13.58 -11.32
CA ILE A 133 -11.26 13.18 -10.00
C ILE A 133 -12.66 12.56 -10.12
N GLU A 134 -13.50 13.09 -11.00
CA GLU A 134 -14.80 12.50 -11.33
C GLU A 134 -14.66 11.08 -11.89
N ALA A 135 -13.71 10.84 -12.80
CA ALA A 135 -13.45 9.51 -13.34
C ALA A 135 -12.97 8.52 -12.26
N MET A 136 -12.30 9.00 -11.21
CA MET A 136 -11.89 8.18 -10.07
C MET A 136 -13.01 7.97 -9.04
N ALA A 137 -14.09 8.77 -9.08
CA ALA A 137 -15.17 8.73 -8.10
C ALA A 137 -15.84 7.35 -7.93
N PRO A 138 -15.99 6.51 -8.97
CA PRO A 138 -16.53 5.16 -8.82
C PRO A 138 -15.57 4.17 -8.16
N LEU A 139 -14.26 4.46 -8.11
CA LEU A 139 -13.28 3.51 -7.57
C LEU A 139 -13.45 3.40 -6.04
N PRO A 140 -13.73 2.21 -5.52
CA PRO A 140 -13.80 2.00 -4.09
C PRO A 140 -12.38 1.98 -3.49
N PRO A 141 -12.22 2.27 -2.20
CA PRO A 141 -10.92 2.31 -1.52
C PRO A 141 -10.09 1.03 -1.68
N GLU A 142 -10.74 -0.14 -1.75
CA GLU A 142 -10.08 -1.45 -1.90
C GLU A 142 -9.41 -1.60 -3.28
N ASN A 143 -10.03 -1.04 -4.32
CA ASN A 143 -9.45 -1.05 -5.67
C ASN A 143 -8.26 -0.08 -5.74
N MET A 144 -8.35 1.07 -5.06
CA MET A 144 -7.24 2.01 -4.96
C MET A 144 -6.05 1.38 -4.21
N ALA A 145 -6.31 0.70 -3.09
CA ALA A 145 -5.28 -0.04 -2.36
C ALA A 145 -4.60 -1.08 -3.26
N SER A 146 -5.39 -1.86 -4.01
CA SER A 146 -4.88 -2.86 -4.95
C SER A 146 -4.03 -2.25 -6.06
N PHE A 147 -4.46 -1.10 -6.60
CA PHE A 147 -3.70 -0.34 -7.59
C PHE A 147 -2.35 0.12 -7.04
N VAL A 148 -2.32 0.70 -5.83
CA VAL A 148 -1.07 1.15 -5.18
C VAL A 148 -0.10 -0.01 -4.99
N VAL A 149 -0.58 -1.15 -4.50
CA VAL A 149 0.26 -2.36 -4.33
C VAL A 149 0.80 -2.83 -5.68
N ALA A 150 -0.01 -2.85 -6.73
CA ALA A 150 0.42 -3.25 -8.06
C ALA A 150 1.49 -2.30 -8.62
N ALA A 151 1.29 -0.99 -8.49
CA ALA A 151 2.25 0.03 -8.92
C ALA A 151 3.61 -0.13 -8.20
N ILE A 152 3.59 -0.38 -6.89
CA ILE A 152 4.79 -0.64 -6.09
C ILE A 152 5.52 -1.88 -6.60
N LYS A 153 4.80 -2.99 -6.81
CA LYS A 153 5.38 -4.24 -7.33
C LYS A 153 6.06 -4.02 -8.69
N ILE A 154 5.41 -3.29 -9.60
CA ILE A 154 5.97 -2.96 -10.90
C ILE A 154 7.24 -2.11 -10.74
N GLY A 155 7.20 -1.04 -9.93
CA GLY A 155 8.36 -0.18 -9.68
C GLY A 155 9.57 -0.95 -9.09
N MET A 156 9.30 -1.90 -8.19
CA MET A 156 10.33 -2.74 -7.59
C MET A 156 10.98 -3.72 -8.58
N ASN A 157 10.24 -4.17 -9.60
CA ASN A 157 10.78 -5.03 -10.65
C ASN A 157 11.75 -4.29 -11.58
N HIS A 158 11.59 -2.96 -11.71
CA HIS A 158 12.45 -2.12 -12.55
C HIS A 158 13.58 -1.44 -11.79
N THR A 159 13.60 -1.52 -10.46
CA THR A 159 14.61 -0.87 -9.61
C THR A 159 15.58 -1.91 -9.04
N PRO A 160 16.91 -1.73 -9.17
CA PRO A 160 17.88 -2.66 -8.58
C PRO A 160 17.78 -2.65 -7.05
N ALA A 161 17.98 -3.81 -6.43
CA ALA A 161 17.86 -3.98 -4.97
C ALA A 161 18.85 -3.13 -4.14
N THR A 162 19.89 -2.59 -4.76
CA THR A 162 20.89 -1.72 -4.14
C THR A 162 20.49 -0.24 -4.11
N ASP A 163 19.36 0.13 -4.72
CA ASP A 163 18.90 1.51 -4.72
C ASP A 163 18.34 1.89 -3.35
N LYS A 164 19.12 2.65 -2.58
CA LYS A 164 18.76 3.16 -1.24
C LYS A 164 17.55 4.09 -1.25
N LYS A 165 17.05 4.52 -2.42
CA LYS A 165 15.91 5.43 -2.52
C LYS A 165 14.57 4.74 -2.33
N MET A 166 14.51 3.41 -2.38
CA MET A 166 13.23 2.70 -2.34
C MET A 166 12.85 2.36 -0.89
N PRO A 167 11.78 2.97 -0.35
CA PRO A 167 11.36 2.73 1.03
C PRO A 167 10.58 1.43 1.19
N PHE A 168 10.35 0.61 0.15
CA PHE A 168 9.47 -0.55 0.22
C PHE A 168 10.22 -1.86 0.48
N CYS A 169 9.64 -2.72 1.30
CA CYS A 169 10.22 -4.03 1.60
C CYS A 169 10.17 -4.93 0.37
N ARG A 170 11.34 -5.34 -0.13
CA ARG A 170 11.44 -6.45 -1.09
C ARG A 170 11.17 -7.77 -0.38
N PRO A 171 10.31 -8.65 -0.94
CA PRO A 171 10.26 -10.02 -0.45
C PRO A 171 11.67 -10.62 -0.58
N ALA A 172 12.15 -11.29 0.47
CA ALA A 172 13.49 -11.86 0.50
C ALA A 172 13.65 -12.82 -0.70
N VAL A 173 14.61 -12.51 -1.57
CA VAL A 173 14.93 -13.33 -2.77
C VAL A 173 15.20 -14.80 -2.37
N ALA A 174 15.66 -15.06 -1.14
CA ALA A 174 15.90 -16.40 -0.61
C ALA A 174 14.65 -17.31 -0.53
N ALA A 175 13.43 -16.76 -0.45
CA ALA A 175 12.22 -17.59 -0.40
C ALA A 175 11.74 -18.06 -1.80
N VAL A 176 12.16 -17.38 -2.87
CA VAL A 176 11.74 -17.73 -4.25
C VAL A 176 12.73 -18.70 -4.91
N VAL A 177 14.01 -18.68 -4.53
CA VAL A 177 15.02 -19.59 -5.11
C VAL A 177 14.91 -21.03 -4.54
N ALA A 178 14.23 -21.20 -3.39
CA ALA A 178 14.05 -22.51 -2.75
C ALA A 178 12.72 -23.22 -3.10
N ALA A 179 11.77 -22.54 -3.75
CA ALA A 179 10.56 -23.18 -4.25
C ALA A 179 10.81 -23.61 -5.70
N PRO A 180 10.77 -24.91 -6.05
CA PRO A 180 10.71 -25.30 -7.44
C PRO A 180 9.48 -24.62 -8.08
N PRO A 181 9.55 -24.22 -9.36
CA PRO A 181 8.38 -23.68 -10.05
C PRO A 181 7.20 -24.65 -9.85
N PRO A 182 5.97 -24.16 -9.63
CA PRO A 182 4.81 -25.04 -9.61
C PRO A 182 4.83 -25.83 -10.91
N THR A 183 4.95 -27.14 -10.81
CA THR A 183 4.77 -28.02 -11.96
C THR A 183 3.35 -27.80 -12.44
N VAL A 184 3.22 -27.05 -13.53
CA VAL A 184 1.97 -26.94 -14.26
C VAL A 184 1.68 -28.36 -14.74
N GLN A 185 0.84 -29.09 -14.00
CA GLN A 185 0.25 -30.31 -14.51
C GLN A 185 -0.70 -29.89 -15.61
N VAL A 186 -0.20 -29.96 -16.85
CA VAL A 186 -1.03 -29.92 -18.04
C VAL A 186 -1.89 -31.16 -17.99
N THR A 187 -3.08 -31.05 -17.40
CA THR A 187 -4.12 -32.03 -17.60
C THR A 187 -4.46 -31.98 -19.09
N PRO A 188 -4.33 -33.09 -19.84
CA PRO A 188 -4.70 -33.10 -21.24
C PRO A 188 -6.20 -32.77 -21.33
N SER A 189 -6.52 -31.76 -22.14
CA SER A 189 -7.89 -31.39 -22.45
C SER A 189 -8.64 -32.63 -22.97
N PRO A 190 -9.88 -32.90 -22.52
CA PRO A 190 -10.64 -34.04 -23.01
C PRO A 190 -10.80 -33.94 -24.53
N ALA A 191 -10.59 -35.07 -25.22
CA ALA A 191 -10.71 -35.17 -26.67
C ALA A 191 -12.11 -34.68 -27.12
N PRO A 192 -12.21 -33.92 -28.22
CA PRO A 192 -13.50 -33.50 -28.74
C PRO A 192 -14.35 -34.73 -29.11
N PRO A 193 -15.68 -34.66 -28.94
CA PRO A 193 -16.58 -35.76 -29.29
C PRO A 193 -16.48 -36.07 -30.79
N ALA A 194 -16.54 -37.37 -31.11
CA ALA A 194 -16.49 -37.85 -32.48
C ALA A 194 -17.65 -37.27 -33.32
N PRO A 195 -17.42 -36.96 -34.61
CA PRO A 195 -18.47 -36.46 -35.49
C PRO A 195 -19.58 -37.51 -35.66
N PRO A 196 -20.85 -37.09 -35.82
CA PRO A 196 -21.95 -38.00 -36.04
C PRO A 196 -21.75 -38.79 -37.33
N ALA A 197 -22.10 -40.08 -37.29
CA ALA A 197 -22.04 -40.98 -38.43
C ALA A 197 -22.95 -40.48 -39.58
N PRO A 198 -22.57 -40.67 -40.85
CA PRO A 198 -23.39 -40.27 -41.98
C PRO A 198 -24.71 -41.06 -42.01
N ALA A 199 -25.82 -40.34 -42.15
CA ALA A 199 -27.13 -40.93 -42.37
C ALA A 199 -27.16 -41.67 -43.72
N LYS A 200 -27.71 -42.89 -43.72
CA LYS A 200 -28.10 -43.61 -44.94
C LYS A 200 -29.48 -43.15 -45.40
#